data_AF-A0A496TX18-F1
#
_entry.id   AF-A0A496TX18-F1
#
_cell.length_a   1.000
_cell.length_b   1.000
_cell.length_c   1.000
_cell.angle_alpha   90.00
_cell.angle_beta   90.00
_cell.angle_gamma   90.00
#
_symmetry.space_group_name_H-M   'P 1'
#
loop_
_entity.id
_entity.type
_entity.pdbx_description
1 polymer ?
#
loop_
_entity_poly.entity_id
_entity_poly.type
_entity_poly.pdbx_seq_one_letter_code
_entity_poly.pdbx_strand_id
1 'polypeptide(L)'
;MKNKGTICMLITPKIIRDFNNPAEDVTRFFDYHRELFNGAEEIIVVFGVGNSDQMLEYRGKNFWDDHVNWARYIWDDSVHPYQRYVFSEQALNYHQISHIVSAFKEYNGESGFRVKVYDFFDQAKEFTETDFKTQRHPECYIEYVENQEGPKLSGIDIRSRLKADDYVYAAYPEGIPEGTLTADFIIDQIDRYLHDLGFDGVLLLNQVGTRGRWFLEKSPGYSPEEAGAILRFFRNLKGELGNKGLMWMDTYHTVDEEHDYWSVPEEAYDYMDYIGVSQFCVMVDSRTALRNIQSKIKLEHPRILACVDYVDCWYGYKSYAAYSRLSRRCLKLEEYLVRYAGEVDGIWFMGHDEVGRYIPSYLLTRLNRKWKSALAKL
;
A
#
# COMPACT_ATOMS: atom_id res chain seq x y z
N MET A 1 10.12 -0.10 -28.72
CA MET A 1 10.36 1.14 -27.95
C MET A 1 9.40 1.11 -26.76
N LYS A 2 9.90 0.97 -25.53
CA LYS A 2 9.08 0.73 -24.32
C LYS A 2 8.38 2.05 -23.90
N ASN A 3 7.16 2.30 -24.38
CA ASN A 3 6.20 3.17 -23.67
C ASN A 3 5.50 2.32 -22.58
N LYS A 4 6.22 1.93 -21.52
CA LYS A 4 5.77 0.94 -20.51
C LYS A 4 5.50 1.56 -19.12
N GLY A 5 4.98 2.78 -19.03
CA GLY A 5 4.77 3.38 -17.71
C GLY A 5 3.50 2.85 -17.04
N THR A 6 3.63 1.96 -16.05
CA THR A 6 2.56 1.81 -15.06
C THR A 6 2.53 3.07 -14.21
N ILE A 7 1.35 3.62 -14.00
CA ILE A 7 1.13 4.71 -13.07
C ILE A 7 0.28 4.16 -11.95
N CYS A 8 0.84 4.16 -10.74
CA CYS A 8 0.14 3.67 -9.58
C CYS A 8 -0.12 4.79 -8.59
N MET A 9 -1.37 4.88 -8.15
CA MET A 9 -1.83 5.92 -7.24
C MET A 9 -2.54 5.29 -6.06
N LEU A 10 -2.04 5.55 -4.85
CA LEU A 10 -2.78 5.25 -3.64
C LEU A 10 -3.76 6.38 -3.36
N ILE A 11 -5.02 6.03 -3.21
CA ILE A 11 -6.10 6.93 -2.79
C ILE A 11 -6.87 6.28 -1.65
N THR A 12 -7.68 7.04 -0.95
CA THR A 12 -8.56 6.56 0.13
C THR A 12 -10.01 6.96 -0.17
N PRO A 13 -11.01 6.45 0.56
CA PRO A 13 -12.40 6.84 0.38
C PRO A 13 -12.65 8.36 0.52
N LYS A 14 -11.71 9.13 1.08
CA LYS A 14 -11.82 10.60 1.23
C LYS A 14 -12.06 11.35 -0.09
N ILE A 15 -11.74 10.76 -1.25
CA ILE A 15 -11.97 11.41 -2.56
C ILE A 15 -13.41 11.22 -3.10
N ILE A 16 -14.18 10.32 -2.48
CA ILE A 16 -15.56 10.02 -2.86
C ILE A 16 -16.49 10.80 -1.92
N ARG A 17 -17.34 11.66 -2.50
CA ARG A 17 -18.27 12.52 -1.76
C ARG A 17 -19.53 11.78 -1.34
N ASP A 18 -19.98 10.82 -2.14
CA ASP A 18 -21.16 9.98 -1.88
C ASP A 18 -20.85 8.53 -2.24
N PHE A 19 -20.67 7.68 -1.23
CA PHE A 19 -20.37 6.25 -1.42
C PHE A 19 -21.48 5.47 -2.12
N ASN A 20 -22.73 5.97 -2.14
CA ASN A 20 -23.82 5.33 -2.87
C ASN A 20 -23.77 5.61 -4.37
N ASN A 21 -23.11 6.70 -4.79
CA ASN A 21 -23.05 7.16 -6.17
C ASN A 21 -21.61 7.55 -6.58
N PRO A 22 -20.64 6.60 -6.59
CA PRO A 22 -19.22 6.93 -6.73
C PRO A 22 -18.81 7.38 -8.14
N ALA A 23 -19.63 7.16 -9.16
CA ALA A 23 -19.27 7.35 -10.57
C ALA A 23 -18.83 8.78 -10.92
N GLU A 24 -19.46 9.81 -10.33
CA GLU A 24 -19.08 11.21 -10.58
C GLU A 24 -17.67 11.51 -10.05
N ASP A 25 -17.35 11.04 -8.85
CA ASP A 25 -16.05 11.26 -8.22
C ASP A 25 -14.94 10.46 -8.91
N VAL A 26 -15.23 9.25 -9.36
CA VAL A 26 -14.32 8.44 -10.18
C VAL A 26 -14.04 9.13 -11.52
N THR A 27 -15.07 9.64 -12.20
CA THR A 27 -14.88 10.39 -13.45
C THR A 27 -14.00 11.62 -13.22
N ARG A 28 -14.27 12.37 -12.14
CA ARG A 28 -13.46 13.52 -11.74
C ARG A 28 -12.01 13.14 -11.42
N PHE A 29 -11.77 11.99 -10.79
CA PHE A 29 -10.42 11.48 -10.55
C PHE A 29 -9.65 11.30 -11.86
N PHE A 30 -10.22 10.57 -12.82
CA PHE A 30 -9.54 10.34 -14.10
C PHE A 30 -9.37 11.62 -14.92
N ASP A 31 -10.38 12.50 -14.93
CA ASP A 31 -10.32 13.78 -15.64
C ASP A 31 -9.24 14.71 -15.10
N TYR A 32 -9.11 14.79 -13.77
CA TYR A 32 -8.08 15.59 -13.11
C TYR A 32 -6.66 15.09 -13.44
N HIS A 33 -6.47 13.77 -13.52
CA HIS A 33 -5.18 13.14 -13.77
C HIS A 33 -4.92 12.82 -15.25
N ARG A 34 -5.81 13.24 -16.17
CA ARG A 34 -5.77 12.89 -17.59
C ARG A 34 -4.43 13.15 -18.26
N GLU A 35 -3.79 14.29 -17.96
CA GLU A 35 -2.50 14.62 -18.55
C GLU A 35 -1.39 13.64 -18.15
N LEU A 36 -1.41 13.21 -16.89
CA LEU A 36 -0.46 12.24 -16.35
C LEU A 36 -0.70 10.85 -16.92
N PHE A 37 -1.97 10.43 -17.01
CA PHE A 37 -2.36 9.12 -17.55
C PHE A 37 -2.20 8.99 -19.05
N ASN A 38 -2.14 10.12 -19.78
CA ASN A 38 -1.97 10.11 -21.22
C ASN A 38 -0.65 9.43 -21.63
N GLY A 39 -0.78 8.28 -22.31
CA GLY A 39 0.35 7.45 -22.77
C GLY A 39 0.80 6.38 -21.77
N ALA A 40 0.14 6.24 -20.63
CA ALA A 40 0.34 5.09 -19.73
C ALA A 40 -0.20 3.80 -20.36
N GLU A 41 0.42 2.66 -20.05
CA GLU A 41 -0.10 1.34 -20.44
C GLU A 41 -1.18 0.87 -19.44
N GLU A 42 -0.95 1.17 -18.18
CA GLU A 42 -1.71 0.64 -17.06
C GLU A 42 -1.76 1.68 -15.95
N ILE A 43 -2.95 1.84 -15.38
CA ILE A 43 -3.20 2.62 -14.18
C ILE A 43 -3.60 1.63 -13.08
N ILE A 44 -2.85 1.62 -11.98
CA ILE A 44 -3.21 0.86 -10.79
C ILE A 44 -3.71 1.86 -9.75
N VAL A 45 -4.99 1.77 -9.41
CA VAL A 45 -5.58 2.54 -8.32
C VAL A 45 -5.54 1.65 -7.07
N VAL A 46 -4.72 2.00 -6.08
CA VAL A 46 -4.77 1.36 -4.78
C VAL A 46 -5.77 2.13 -3.93
N PHE A 47 -6.97 1.59 -3.81
CA PHE A 47 -8.05 2.14 -3.00
C PHE A 47 -7.88 1.70 -1.56
N GLY A 48 -7.09 2.47 -0.82
CA GLY A 48 -6.82 2.27 0.58
C GLY A 48 -8.01 2.52 1.48
N VAL A 49 -8.83 1.48 1.66
CA VAL A 49 -10.07 1.55 2.43
C VAL A 49 -9.79 1.89 3.89
N GLY A 50 -8.85 1.17 4.52
CA GLY A 50 -8.60 1.25 5.96
C GLY A 50 -7.15 0.94 6.31
N ASN A 51 -6.92 0.04 7.26
CA ASN A 51 -5.60 -0.48 7.64
C ASN A 51 -5.60 -2.02 7.64
N SER A 52 -6.31 -2.65 6.71
CA SER A 52 -6.58 -4.11 6.58
C SER A 52 -7.75 -4.65 7.38
N ASP A 53 -8.27 -3.92 8.36
CA ASP A 53 -9.35 -4.42 9.18
C ASP A 53 -10.63 -4.67 8.36
N GLN A 54 -10.82 -3.95 7.26
CA GLN A 54 -11.87 -4.26 6.27
C GLN A 54 -11.72 -5.64 5.61
N MET A 55 -10.50 -6.20 5.58
CA MET A 55 -10.24 -7.55 5.07
C MET A 55 -10.26 -8.58 6.19
N LEU A 56 -9.64 -8.25 7.33
CA LEU A 56 -9.53 -9.16 8.49
C LEU A 56 -10.87 -9.42 9.17
N GLU A 57 -11.80 -8.47 9.08
CA GLU A 57 -13.15 -8.59 9.66
C GLU A 57 -14.21 -8.96 8.61
N TYR A 58 -13.82 -9.24 7.37
CA TYR A 58 -14.75 -9.54 6.30
C TYR A 58 -15.45 -10.88 6.52
N ARG A 59 -16.79 -10.85 6.63
CA ARG A 59 -17.60 -12.06 6.94
C ARG A 59 -18.19 -12.75 5.71
N GLY A 60 -18.04 -12.17 4.53
CA GLY A 60 -18.60 -12.69 3.27
C GLY A 60 -19.84 -11.96 2.77
N LYS A 61 -20.31 -12.33 1.57
CA LYS A 61 -21.40 -11.66 0.84
C LYS A 61 -22.71 -11.47 1.60
N ASN A 62 -23.05 -12.41 2.48
CA ASN A 62 -24.28 -12.34 3.28
C ASN A 62 -24.26 -11.24 4.35
N PHE A 63 -23.10 -10.62 4.57
CA PHE A 63 -22.87 -9.60 5.59
C PHE A 63 -22.39 -8.28 4.98
N TRP A 64 -22.72 -8.01 3.72
CA TRP A 64 -22.25 -6.80 3.04
C TRP A 64 -22.84 -5.49 3.56
N ASP A 65 -23.90 -5.57 4.38
CA ASP A 65 -24.45 -4.44 5.14
C ASP A 65 -23.58 -4.03 6.34
N ASP A 66 -22.56 -4.83 6.68
CA ASP A 66 -21.65 -4.51 7.78
C ASP A 66 -20.93 -3.18 7.56
N HIS A 67 -20.81 -2.44 8.65
CA HIS A 67 -20.03 -1.21 8.66
C HIS A 67 -18.54 -1.52 8.55
N VAL A 68 -17.88 -0.85 7.63
CA VAL A 68 -16.43 -0.88 7.45
C VAL A 68 -15.82 0.35 8.12
N ASN A 69 -14.94 0.11 9.09
CA ASN A 69 -14.12 1.20 9.60
C ASN A 69 -13.08 1.58 8.55
N TRP A 70 -13.22 2.76 7.97
CA TRP A 70 -12.40 3.21 6.86
C TRP A 70 -11.47 4.34 7.29
N ALA A 71 -10.53 4.71 6.41
CA ALA A 71 -9.48 5.71 6.62
C ALA A 71 -10.01 7.15 6.73
N ARG A 72 -11.00 7.38 7.60
CA ARG A 72 -11.66 8.66 7.88
C ARG A 72 -10.93 9.51 8.92
N TYR A 73 -9.84 9.00 9.48
CA TYR A 73 -9.07 9.71 10.49
C TYR A 73 -7.97 10.55 9.85
N ILE A 74 -7.69 11.70 10.45
CA ILE A 74 -6.54 12.56 10.17
C ILE A 74 -5.68 12.60 11.41
N TRP A 75 -4.38 12.40 11.23
CA TRP A 75 -3.40 12.46 12.30
C TRP A 75 -2.85 13.87 12.45
N ASP A 76 -2.94 14.39 13.67
CA ASP A 76 -2.25 15.62 14.06
C ASP A 76 -0.85 15.29 14.55
N ASP A 77 0.11 15.50 13.66
CA ASP A 77 1.53 15.29 13.91
C ASP A 77 2.15 16.37 14.82
N SER A 78 1.41 17.44 15.13
CA SER A 78 1.85 18.52 16.01
C SER A 78 1.55 18.27 17.49
N VAL A 79 0.74 17.25 17.81
CA VAL A 79 0.32 16.91 19.17
C VAL A 79 0.88 15.54 19.56
N HIS A 80 1.49 15.42 20.75
CA HIS A 80 1.95 14.15 21.31
C HIS A 80 1.23 13.84 22.64
N PRO A 81 0.59 12.66 22.80
CA PRO A 81 0.47 11.58 21.81
C PRO A 81 -0.39 12.02 20.62
N TYR A 82 -0.12 11.45 19.45
CA TYR A 82 -0.80 11.79 18.20
C TYR A 82 -2.33 11.74 18.38
N GLN A 83 -2.99 12.86 18.11
CA GLN A 83 -4.45 12.93 18.19
C GLN A 83 -5.05 12.61 16.81
N ARG A 84 -6.14 11.84 16.82
CA ARG A 84 -6.94 11.56 15.62
C ARG A 84 -8.15 12.49 15.59
N TYR A 85 -8.41 13.08 14.42
CA TYR A 85 -9.66 13.77 14.14
C TYR A 85 -10.46 13.01 13.09
N VAL A 86 -11.78 12.94 13.28
CA VAL A 86 -12.68 12.36 12.28
C VAL A 86 -12.90 13.39 11.18
N PHE A 87 -12.44 13.08 9.96
CA PHE A 87 -12.63 13.90 8.77
C PHE A 87 -14.07 13.85 8.27
N SER A 88 -14.70 12.67 8.35
CA SER A 88 -16.02 12.40 7.79
C SER A 88 -16.77 11.38 8.63
N GLU A 89 -18.05 11.65 8.87
CA GLU A 89 -18.99 10.73 9.54
C GLU A 89 -19.74 9.81 8.55
N GLN A 90 -19.39 9.86 7.26
CA GLN A 90 -19.99 8.95 6.28
C GLN A 90 -19.69 7.50 6.65
N ALA A 91 -20.74 6.68 6.74
CA ALA A 91 -20.63 5.24 6.93
C ALA A 91 -20.28 4.58 5.59
N LEU A 92 -19.34 3.64 5.62
CA LEU A 92 -18.97 2.80 4.49
C LEU A 92 -19.40 1.36 4.78
N ASN A 93 -19.92 0.65 3.79
CA ASN A 93 -20.16 -0.80 3.87
C ASN A 93 -19.58 -1.54 2.64
N TYR A 94 -19.64 -2.86 2.65
CA TYR A 94 -19.05 -3.67 1.57
C TYR A 94 -19.80 -3.56 0.24
N HIS A 95 -21.12 -3.31 0.24
CA HIS A 95 -21.86 -2.97 -0.98
C HIS A 95 -21.25 -1.73 -1.67
N GLN A 96 -21.01 -0.68 -0.90
CA GLN A 96 -20.43 0.56 -1.41
C GLN A 96 -19.00 0.39 -1.89
N ILE A 97 -18.17 -0.39 -1.18
CA ILE A 97 -16.81 -0.73 -1.66
C ILE A 97 -16.88 -1.42 -3.02
N SER A 98 -17.74 -2.44 -3.16
CA SER A 98 -17.91 -3.14 -4.43
C SER A 98 -18.37 -2.20 -5.56
N HIS A 99 -19.28 -1.27 -5.28
CA HIS A 99 -19.71 -0.25 -6.24
C HIS A 99 -18.59 0.72 -6.62
N ILE A 100 -17.77 1.15 -5.67
CA ILE A 100 -16.60 2.03 -5.93
C ILE A 100 -15.59 1.30 -6.83
N VAL A 101 -15.24 0.05 -6.50
CA VAL A 101 -14.34 -0.78 -7.29
C VAL A 101 -14.86 -0.95 -8.72
N SER A 102 -16.16 -1.26 -8.85
CA SER A 102 -16.81 -1.41 -10.16
C SER A 102 -16.75 -0.09 -10.94
N ALA A 103 -17.05 1.05 -10.32
CA ALA A 103 -16.99 2.36 -10.98
C ALA A 103 -15.59 2.70 -11.52
N PHE A 104 -14.51 2.39 -10.78
CA PHE A 104 -13.14 2.55 -11.28
C PHE A 104 -12.84 1.64 -12.47
N LYS A 105 -13.28 0.38 -12.42
CA LYS A 105 -13.03 -0.61 -13.48
C LYS A 105 -13.85 -0.36 -14.74
N GLU A 106 -15.06 0.13 -14.59
CA GLU A 106 -15.98 0.48 -15.66
C GLU A 106 -15.68 1.86 -16.27
N TYR A 107 -14.75 2.62 -15.70
CA TYR A 107 -14.32 3.89 -16.28
C TYR A 107 -13.84 3.66 -17.71
N ASN A 108 -14.63 4.16 -18.66
CA ASN A 108 -14.47 3.97 -20.09
C ASN A 108 -14.10 5.28 -20.81
N GLY A 109 -13.46 6.22 -20.10
CA GLY A 109 -12.91 7.42 -20.73
C GLY A 109 -12.02 7.01 -21.91
N GLU A 110 -11.98 7.82 -22.98
CA GLU A 110 -11.38 7.56 -24.32
C GLU A 110 -9.86 7.22 -24.33
N SER A 111 -9.43 6.31 -23.48
CA SER A 111 -8.06 6.17 -23.03
C SER A 111 -7.59 4.74 -23.28
N GLY A 112 -6.43 4.59 -23.95
CA GLY A 112 -5.86 3.29 -24.30
C GLY A 112 -5.17 2.54 -23.14
N PHE A 113 -5.38 2.95 -21.88
CA PHE A 113 -4.77 2.31 -20.71
C PHE A 113 -5.71 1.29 -20.06
N ARG A 114 -5.14 0.29 -19.39
CA ARG A 114 -5.88 -0.66 -18.54
C ARG A 114 -5.98 -0.12 -17.12
N VAL A 115 -7.16 -0.20 -16.50
CA VAL A 115 -7.33 0.12 -15.07
C VAL A 115 -7.33 -1.18 -14.27
N LYS A 116 -6.53 -1.20 -13.20
CA LYS A 116 -6.60 -2.19 -12.13
C LYS A 116 -6.92 -1.49 -10.83
N VAL A 117 -7.74 -2.13 -10.00
CA VAL A 117 -8.09 -1.62 -8.67
C VAL A 117 -7.61 -2.59 -7.62
N TYR A 118 -6.68 -2.16 -6.78
CA TYR A 118 -6.23 -2.92 -5.62
C TYR A 118 -6.80 -2.28 -4.36
N ASP A 119 -6.88 -3.04 -3.28
CA ASP A 119 -6.91 -2.48 -1.92
C ASP A 119 -5.52 -2.68 -1.29
N PHE A 120 -5.26 -2.12 -0.12
CA PHE A 120 -4.04 -2.42 0.61
C PHE A 120 -4.30 -3.14 1.93
N PHE A 121 -3.31 -3.94 2.29
CA PHE A 121 -3.17 -4.57 3.57
C PHE A 121 -1.95 -3.95 4.28
N ASP A 122 -2.17 -3.23 5.37
CA ASP A 122 -1.16 -2.73 6.30
C ASP A 122 -1.11 -3.56 7.59
N GLN A 123 0.10 -3.69 8.13
CA GLN A 123 0.36 -4.49 9.32
C GLN A 123 0.18 -3.73 10.64
N ALA A 124 0.04 -2.40 10.65
CA ALA A 124 -0.15 -1.56 11.83
C ALA A 124 -1.63 -1.25 12.15
N LYS A 125 -1.81 -0.57 13.28
CA LYS A 125 -3.08 -0.07 13.84
C LYS A 125 -3.36 1.41 13.55
N GLU A 126 -2.72 1.96 12.52
CA GLU A 126 -2.57 3.41 12.38
C GLU A 126 -3.73 4.08 11.64
N PHE A 127 -4.26 3.50 10.57
CA PHE A 127 -5.20 4.26 9.73
C PHE A 127 -6.66 4.17 10.15
N THR A 128 -7.03 3.12 10.90
CA THR A 128 -8.37 2.95 11.48
C THR A 128 -8.27 2.29 12.86
N GLU A 129 -9.39 2.22 13.58
CA GLU A 129 -9.49 1.38 14.78
C GLU A 129 -9.55 -0.10 14.37
N THR A 130 -8.79 -0.94 15.07
CA THR A 130 -8.62 -2.36 14.75
C THR A 130 -9.04 -3.21 15.93
N ASP A 131 -10.12 -3.96 15.79
CA ASP A 131 -10.56 -4.88 16.85
C ASP A 131 -9.83 -6.23 16.71
N PHE A 132 -9.66 -6.72 15.48
CA PHE A 132 -8.95 -7.95 15.19
C PHE A 132 -7.55 -7.98 15.85
N LYS A 133 -6.72 -6.97 15.61
CA LYS A 133 -5.31 -6.97 16.04
C LYS A 133 -5.10 -6.59 17.50
N THR A 134 -6.10 -5.99 18.17
CA THR A 134 -5.91 -5.44 19.52
C THR A 134 -6.75 -6.11 20.59
N GLN A 135 -7.89 -6.70 20.24
CA GLN A 135 -8.80 -7.33 21.20
C GLN A 135 -8.96 -8.82 20.94
N ARG A 136 -9.32 -9.23 19.71
CA ARG A 136 -9.60 -10.64 19.39
C ARG A 136 -8.33 -11.48 19.25
N HIS A 137 -7.37 -11.00 18.46
CA HIS A 137 -6.11 -11.71 18.18
C HIS A 137 -4.88 -10.86 18.46
N PRO A 138 -4.69 -10.37 19.70
CA PRO A 138 -3.48 -9.64 20.06
C PRO A 138 -2.21 -10.50 19.93
N GLU A 139 -2.33 -11.84 19.97
CA GLU A 139 -1.21 -12.75 19.72
C GLU A 139 -0.65 -12.67 18.30
N CYS A 140 -1.43 -12.15 17.34
CA CYS A 140 -0.96 -11.98 15.96
C CYS A 140 -0.09 -10.73 15.79
N TYR A 141 -0.07 -9.83 16.79
CA TYR A 141 0.50 -8.51 16.71
C TYR A 141 1.66 -8.37 17.68
N ILE A 142 2.86 -8.07 17.17
CA ILE A 142 4.06 -7.95 17.99
C ILE A 142 4.47 -6.48 18.10
N GLU A 143 4.81 -6.07 19.31
CA GLU A 143 5.50 -4.80 19.57
C GLU A 143 7.02 -5.02 19.54
N TYR A 144 7.64 -4.61 18.44
CA TYR A 144 9.08 -4.62 18.21
C TYR A 144 9.71 -3.38 18.87
N VAL A 145 10.16 -3.58 20.11
CA VAL A 145 11.15 -2.75 20.83
C VAL A 145 10.65 -1.41 21.43
N GLU A 146 10.82 -1.32 22.75
CA GLU A 146 10.72 -0.13 23.58
C GLU A 146 12.16 0.33 23.92
N ASN A 147 12.75 1.24 23.13
CA ASN A 147 13.94 1.98 23.55
C ASN A 147 13.60 3.47 23.51
N GLN A 148 13.87 4.13 24.64
CA GLN A 148 13.17 5.28 25.23
C GLN A 148 13.04 6.61 24.45
N GLU A 149 13.29 6.67 23.14
CA GLU A 149 13.20 7.92 22.37
C GLU A 149 12.53 7.80 20.99
N GLY A 150 11.68 6.77 20.75
CA GLY A 150 10.92 6.67 19.51
C GLY A 150 9.63 5.85 19.63
N PRO A 151 8.73 5.92 18.62
CA PRO A 151 7.48 5.14 18.64
C PRO A 151 7.79 3.64 18.66
N LYS A 152 7.00 2.89 19.45
CA LYS A 152 7.04 1.42 19.45
C LYS A 152 6.69 0.93 18.05
N LEU A 153 7.63 0.24 17.39
CA LEU A 153 7.35 -0.39 16.10
C LEU A 153 6.47 -1.60 16.37
N SER A 154 5.41 -1.77 15.61
CA SER A 154 4.53 -2.92 15.78
C SER A 154 3.91 -3.35 14.47
N GLY A 155 3.60 -4.65 14.39
CA GLY A 155 3.11 -5.26 13.17
C GLY A 155 2.68 -6.70 13.38
N ILE A 156 2.01 -7.24 12.37
CA ILE A 156 1.57 -8.62 12.34
C ILE A 156 2.78 -9.57 12.25
N ASP A 157 2.84 -10.59 13.10
CA ASP A 157 3.77 -11.72 12.93
C ASP A 157 3.07 -12.86 12.19
N ILE A 158 3.45 -13.05 10.93
CA ILE A 158 2.93 -14.13 10.07
C ILE A 158 3.22 -15.55 10.60
N ARG A 159 4.14 -15.70 11.57
CA ARG A 159 4.50 -16.99 12.18
C ARG A 159 3.71 -17.31 13.45
N SER A 160 3.03 -16.30 14.00
CA SER A 160 2.21 -16.47 15.20
C SER A 160 1.04 -17.43 14.92
N ARG A 161 0.50 -17.98 16.00
CA ARG A 161 -0.65 -18.87 15.95
C ARG A 161 -1.82 -18.20 16.65
N LEU A 162 -2.92 -18.07 15.92
CA LEU A 162 -4.17 -17.51 16.40
C LEU A 162 -4.81 -18.48 17.40
N LYS A 163 -5.36 -17.91 18.47
CA LYS A 163 -6.24 -18.65 19.38
C LYS A 163 -7.58 -18.90 18.71
N ALA A 164 -8.27 -19.93 19.17
CA ALA A 164 -9.62 -20.18 18.70
C ALA A 164 -10.56 -19.04 19.05
N ASP A 165 -11.49 -18.75 18.15
CA ASP A 165 -12.64 -17.89 18.40
C ASP A 165 -13.90 -18.44 17.71
N ASP A 166 -15.03 -17.75 17.89
CA ASP A 166 -16.32 -18.09 17.30
C ASP A 166 -16.83 -16.98 16.35
N TYR A 167 -15.98 -16.03 15.98
CA TYR A 167 -16.37 -14.95 15.09
C TYR A 167 -16.45 -15.44 13.64
N VAL A 168 -17.51 -15.06 12.92
CA VAL A 168 -17.69 -15.49 11.53
C VAL A 168 -16.76 -14.69 10.61
N TYR A 169 -15.86 -15.38 9.90
CA TYR A 169 -15.04 -14.79 8.84
C TYR A 169 -15.37 -15.42 7.49
N ALA A 170 -15.08 -14.72 6.39
CA ALA A 170 -15.41 -15.22 5.05
C ALA A 170 -14.71 -16.55 4.70
N ALA A 171 -13.51 -16.79 5.25
CA ALA A 171 -12.74 -18.01 5.06
C ALA A 171 -12.90 -19.00 6.22
N TYR A 172 -13.35 -18.52 7.38
CA TYR A 172 -13.53 -19.30 8.61
C TYR A 172 -14.97 -19.06 9.12
N PRO A 173 -15.98 -19.62 8.45
CA PRO A 173 -17.39 -19.32 8.75
C PRO A 173 -17.85 -19.82 10.12
N GLU A 174 -17.12 -20.77 10.72
CA GLU A 174 -17.39 -21.33 12.05
C GLU A 174 -16.46 -20.77 13.14
N GLY A 175 -15.71 -19.70 12.85
CA GLY A 175 -14.64 -19.19 13.71
C GLY A 175 -13.26 -19.76 13.36
N ILE A 176 -12.23 -19.10 13.89
CA ILE A 176 -10.84 -19.51 13.69
C ILE A 176 -10.53 -20.71 14.60
N PRO A 177 -9.98 -21.82 14.07
CA PRO A 177 -9.53 -22.94 14.90
C PRO A 177 -8.28 -22.60 15.74
N GLU A 178 -8.14 -23.24 16.90
CA GLU A 178 -6.96 -23.10 17.76
C GLU A 178 -5.68 -23.45 17.01
N GLY A 179 -4.68 -22.58 17.10
CA GLY A 179 -3.36 -22.84 16.53
C GLY A 179 -3.22 -22.52 15.05
N THR A 180 -4.26 -21.95 14.42
CA THR A 180 -4.25 -21.49 13.02
C THR A 180 -3.09 -20.53 12.80
N LEU A 181 -2.30 -20.73 11.75
CA LEU A 181 -1.18 -19.85 11.45
C LEU A 181 -1.73 -18.50 10.97
N THR A 182 -1.23 -17.40 11.53
CA THR A 182 -1.65 -16.05 11.15
C THR A 182 -1.48 -15.78 9.66
N ALA A 183 -0.39 -16.27 9.05
CA ALA A 183 -0.19 -16.22 7.60
C ALA A 183 -1.35 -16.84 6.82
N ASP A 184 -1.77 -18.05 7.19
CA ASP A 184 -2.78 -18.82 6.46
C ASP A 184 -4.13 -18.11 6.54
N PHE A 185 -4.52 -17.64 7.74
CA PHE A 185 -5.74 -16.84 7.92
C PHE A 185 -5.76 -15.59 7.04
N ILE A 186 -4.66 -14.83 7.04
CA ILE A 186 -4.57 -13.58 6.26
C ILE A 186 -4.68 -13.86 4.76
N ILE A 187 -3.99 -14.89 4.26
CA ILE A 187 -4.01 -15.27 2.85
C ILE A 187 -5.45 -15.60 2.43
N ASP A 188 -6.13 -16.45 3.20
CA ASP A 188 -7.48 -16.88 2.88
C ASP A 188 -8.49 -15.70 2.96
N GLN A 189 -8.34 -14.81 3.96
CA GLN A 189 -9.19 -13.62 4.09
C GLN A 189 -9.00 -12.64 2.95
N ILE A 190 -7.74 -12.36 2.56
CA ILE A 190 -7.43 -11.48 1.43
C ILE A 190 -8.09 -12.03 0.17
N ASP A 191 -7.91 -13.32 -0.14
CA ASP A 191 -8.51 -13.89 -1.36
C ASP A 191 -10.04 -13.73 -1.39
N ARG A 192 -10.72 -14.13 -0.31
CA ARG A 192 -12.19 -14.03 -0.23
C ARG A 192 -12.67 -12.59 -0.41
N TYR A 193 -12.04 -11.64 0.27
CA TYR A 193 -12.37 -10.22 0.18
C TYR A 193 -12.17 -9.69 -1.25
N LEU A 194 -11.01 -9.94 -1.86
CA LEU A 194 -10.70 -9.45 -3.20
C LEU A 194 -11.57 -10.09 -4.28
N HIS A 195 -11.84 -11.40 -4.16
CA HIS A 195 -12.72 -12.13 -5.07
C HIS A 195 -14.13 -11.55 -5.03
N ASP A 196 -14.70 -11.39 -3.83
CA ASP A 196 -16.09 -11.02 -3.68
C ASP A 196 -16.37 -9.57 -4.08
N LEU A 197 -15.47 -8.64 -3.74
CA LEU A 197 -15.64 -7.21 -4.01
C LEU A 197 -15.13 -6.79 -5.40
N GLY A 198 -14.46 -7.70 -6.11
CA GLY A 198 -14.04 -7.49 -7.51
C GLY A 198 -12.70 -6.78 -7.68
N PHE A 199 -11.88 -6.70 -6.64
CA PHE A 199 -10.53 -6.15 -6.71
C PHE A 199 -9.61 -7.01 -7.60
N ASP A 200 -8.68 -6.36 -8.28
CA ASP A 200 -7.71 -6.98 -9.19
C ASP A 200 -6.41 -7.40 -8.49
N GLY A 201 -6.24 -7.07 -7.21
CA GLY A 201 -5.03 -7.37 -6.46
C GLY A 201 -4.97 -6.69 -5.10
N VAL A 202 -3.85 -6.88 -4.40
CA VAL A 202 -3.56 -6.28 -3.09
C VAL A 202 -2.19 -5.63 -3.10
N LEU A 203 -2.09 -4.49 -2.43
CA LEU A 203 -0.82 -3.92 -1.99
C LEU A 203 -0.55 -4.32 -0.54
N LEU A 204 0.56 -5.01 -0.30
CA LEU A 204 1.11 -5.23 1.03
C LEU A 204 1.94 -4.01 1.44
N LEU A 205 1.36 -3.17 2.30
CA LEU A 205 1.92 -1.89 2.72
C LEU A 205 2.99 -2.09 3.80
N ASN A 206 3.99 -1.21 3.85
CA ASN A 206 4.96 -1.14 4.95
C ASN A 206 5.65 -2.48 5.25
N GLN A 207 6.15 -3.19 4.22
CA GLN A 207 6.84 -4.48 4.37
C GLN A 207 6.02 -5.56 5.10
N VAL A 208 4.68 -5.57 4.99
CA VAL A 208 3.85 -6.68 5.49
C VAL A 208 4.42 -8.03 5.06
N GLY A 209 4.38 -8.99 5.98
CA GLY A 209 5.01 -10.30 5.84
C GLY A 209 6.36 -10.39 6.54
N THR A 210 6.92 -9.26 6.99
CA THR A 210 8.22 -9.19 7.67
C THR A 210 8.08 -8.54 9.05
N ARG A 211 9.10 -8.68 9.90
CA ARG A 211 9.24 -7.90 11.15
C ARG A 211 9.82 -6.51 10.91
N GLY A 212 10.13 -6.19 9.67
CA GLY A 212 10.88 -5.02 9.24
C GLY A 212 10.11 -3.73 9.31
N ARG A 213 10.76 -2.73 9.91
CA ARG A 213 10.45 -1.31 9.68
C ARG A 213 11.69 -0.45 9.84
N TRP A 214 11.95 0.36 8.82
CA TRP A 214 12.61 1.66 8.80
C TRP A 214 14.05 1.81 9.33
N PHE A 215 14.38 1.19 10.44
CA PHE A 215 15.58 1.43 11.24
C PHE A 215 16.38 0.14 11.32
N LEU A 216 17.42 0.02 10.49
CA LEU A 216 18.28 -1.18 10.45
C LEU A 216 18.90 -1.47 11.82
N GLU A 217 19.17 -0.45 12.62
CA GLU A 217 19.72 -0.59 13.97
C GLU A 217 18.75 -1.26 14.97
N LYS A 218 17.47 -1.35 14.63
CA LYS A 218 16.43 -2.02 15.45
C LYS A 218 16.08 -3.41 14.91
N SER A 219 16.79 -3.85 13.88
CA SER A 219 16.57 -5.14 13.25
C SER A 219 16.87 -6.32 14.20
N PRO A 220 16.10 -7.43 14.10
CA PRO A 220 16.42 -8.68 14.77
C PRO A 220 17.58 -9.47 14.13
N GLY A 221 18.10 -9.01 12.98
CA GLY A 221 19.07 -9.71 12.15
C GLY A 221 18.47 -10.88 11.38
N TYR A 222 19.28 -11.47 10.50
CA TYR A 222 18.91 -12.63 9.70
C TYR A 222 18.55 -13.86 10.55
N SER A 223 17.46 -14.54 10.15
CA SER A 223 17.02 -15.82 10.69
C SER A 223 16.58 -16.76 9.57
N PRO A 224 17.18 -17.97 9.43
CA PRO A 224 16.76 -18.95 8.43
C PRO A 224 15.29 -19.40 8.59
N GLU A 225 14.81 -19.47 9.82
CA GLU A 225 13.42 -19.85 10.11
C GLU A 225 12.45 -18.78 9.63
N GLU A 226 12.79 -17.51 9.88
CA GLU A 226 12.00 -16.37 9.41
C GLU A 226 12.04 -16.24 7.90
N ALA A 227 13.22 -16.37 7.27
CA ALA A 227 13.35 -16.37 5.82
C ALA A 227 12.48 -17.46 5.19
N GLY A 228 12.49 -18.66 5.77
CA GLY A 228 11.60 -19.74 5.34
C GLY A 228 10.11 -19.41 5.51
N ALA A 229 9.72 -18.67 6.56
CA ALA A 229 8.34 -18.24 6.76
C ALA A 229 7.91 -17.15 5.78
N ILE A 230 8.76 -16.16 5.54
CA ILE A 230 8.54 -15.08 4.57
C ILE A 230 8.35 -15.65 3.17
N LEU A 231 9.26 -16.53 2.73
CA LEU A 231 9.16 -17.19 1.42
C LEU A 231 7.84 -17.97 1.28
N ARG A 232 7.45 -18.73 2.32
CA ARG A 232 6.19 -19.47 2.31
C ARG A 232 4.99 -18.53 2.22
N PHE A 233 4.99 -17.44 2.98
CA PHE A 233 3.90 -16.46 2.98
C PHE A 233 3.70 -15.87 1.57
N PHE A 234 4.75 -15.33 0.94
CA PHE A 234 4.63 -14.75 -0.39
C PHE A 234 4.24 -15.78 -1.46
N ARG A 235 4.84 -16.97 -1.41
CA ARG A 235 4.49 -18.07 -2.33
C ARG A 235 3.05 -18.49 -2.21
N ASN A 236 2.58 -18.72 -0.99
CA ASN A 236 1.21 -19.18 -0.74
C ASN A 236 0.21 -18.08 -1.09
N LEU A 237 0.48 -16.82 -0.70
CA LEU A 237 -0.35 -15.68 -1.06
C LEU A 237 -0.48 -15.54 -2.58
N LYS A 238 0.64 -15.57 -3.31
CA LYS A 238 0.60 -15.50 -4.78
C LYS A 238 -0.12 -16.69 -5.40
N GLY A 239 0.05 -17.89 -4.83
CA GLY A 239 -0.67 -19.08 -5.23
C GLY A 239 -2.19 -18.94 -5.11
N GLU A 240 -2.67 -18.40 -3.98
CA GLU A 240 -4.09 -18.19 -3.73
C GLU A 240 -4.67 -17.07 -4.61
N LEU A 241 -3.94 -15.95 -4.75
CA LEU A 241 -4.32 -14.83 -5.60
C LEU A 241 -4.45 -15.21 -7.09
N GLY A 242 -3.72 -16.24 -7.54
CA GLY A 242 -3.70 -16.68 -8.94
C GLY A 242 -3.34 -15.54 -9.89
N ASN A 243 -4.31 -15.12 -10.71
CA ASN A 243 -4.14 -14.04 -11.69
C ASN A 243 -4.24 -12.63 -11.09
N LYS A 244 -4.66 -12.49 -9.83
CA LYS A 244 -4.70 -11.20 -9.14
C LYS A 244 -3.27 -10.71 -8.87
N GLY A 245 -3.11 -9.39 -8.84
CA GLY A 245 -1.84 -8.75 -8.61
C GLY A 245 -1.42 -8.75 -7.14
N LEU A 246 -0.15 -9.00 -6.89
CA LEU A 246 0.50 -8.81 -5.60
C LEU A 246 1.54 -7.69 -5.73
N MET A 247 1.26 -6.56 -5.09
CA MET A 247 2.23 -5.49 -4.95
C MET A 247 2.79 -5.50 -3.54
N TRP A 248 4.11 -5.31 -3.42
CA TRP A 248 4.76 -5.13 -2.12
C TRP A 248 5.37 -3.73 -2.03
N MET A 249 5.07 -3.04 -0.94
CA MET A 249 5.67 -1.75 -0.67
C MET A 249 6.92 -1.96 0.17
N ASP A 250 8.07 -1.82 -0.48
CA ASP A 250 9.36 -1.69 0.16
C ASP A 250 9.42 -0.31 0.83
N THR A 251 9.94 -0.26 2.06
CA THR A 251 10.10 1.04 2.72
C THR A 251 11.22 1.82 2.03
N TYR A 252 12.46 1.31 2.04
CA TYR A 252 13.63 1.92 1.37
C TYR A 252 14.94 1.13 1.52
N HIS A 253 14.91 -0.19 1.74
CA HIS A 253 16.12 -0.98 1.99
C HIS A 253 16.65 -1.66 0.72
N THR A 254 17.96 -1.88 0.60
CA THR A 254 18.49 -2.71 -0.51
C THR A 254 18.08 -4.17 -0.35
N VAL A 255 18.14 -4.97 -1.41
CA VAL A 255 17.88 -6.42 -1.36
C VAL A 255 18.74 -7.09 -0.27
N ASP A 256 20.03 -6.77 -0.24
CA ASP A 256 20.95 -7.28 0.81
C ASP A 256 20.56 -6.81 2.21
N GLU A 257 20.05 -5.58 2.37
CA GLU A 257 19.64 -5.05 3.67
C GLU A 257 18.35 -5.74 4.14
N GLU A 258 17.39 -5.95 3.24
CA GLU A 258 16.17 -6.71 3.50
C GLU A 258 16.48 -8.15 3.91
N HIS A 259 17.45 -8.78 3.26
CA HIS A 259 17.93 -10.12 3.61
C HIS A 259 18.62 -10.14 4.98
N ASP A 260 19.67 -9.35 5.16
CA ASP A 260 20.57 -9.45 6.31
C ASP A 260 19.93 -8.95 7.61
N TYR A 261 18.97 -8.01 7.50
CA TYR A 261 18.34 -7.38 8.66
C TYR A 261 16.88 -7.82 8.85
N TRP A 262 16.17 -8.20 7.80
CA TRP A 262 14.74 -8.53 7.91
C TRP A 262 14.41 -9.94 7.41
N SER A 263 15.44 -10.73 7.13
CA SER A 263 15.33 -12.12 6.69
C SER A 263 14.57 -12.30 5.39
N VAL A 264 14.40 -11.26 4.55
CA VAL A 264 13.67 -11.39 3.28
C VAL A 264 14.56 -12.13 2.27
N PRO A 265 14.24 -13.37 1.89
CA PRO A 265 15.03 -14.08 0.89
C PRO A 265 14.80 -13.47 -0.49
N GLU A 266 15.82 -13.50 -1.35
CA GLU A 266 15.73 -12.94 -2.71
C GLU A 266 14.63 -13.63 -3.52
N GLU A 267 14.44 -14.94 -3.32
CA GLU A 267 13.40 -15.74 -3.96
C GLU A 267 11.97 -15.31 -3.58
N ALA A 268 11.77 -14.54 -2.51
CA ALA A 268 10.45 -14.01 -2.18
C ALA A 268 9.97 -12.98 -3.22
N TYR A 269 10.89 -12.24 -3.86
CA TYR A 269 10.55 -11.23 -4.86
C TYR A 269 9.93 -11.83 -6.13
N ASP A 270 10.20 -13.09 -6.44
CA ASP A 270 9.66 -13.79 -7.61
C ASP A 270 8.14 -13.99 -7.56
N TYR A 271 7.55 -13.87 -6.37
CA TYR A 271 6.11 -13.98 -6.16
C TYR A 271 5.38 -12.64 -6.20
N MET A 272 6.12 -11.53 -6.35
CA MET A 272 5.57 -10.18 -6.41
C MET A 272 5.44 -9.73 -7.87
N ASP A 273 4.29 -9.19 -8.25
CA ASP A 273 4.10 -8.60 -9.59
C ASP A 273 4.68 -7.19 -9.66
N TYR A 274 4.64 -6.45 -8.55
CA TYR A 274 5.10 -5.07 -8.45
C TYR A 274 5.81 -4.81 -7.11
N ILE A 275 6.86 -3.99 -7.15
CA ILE A 275 7.50 -3.44 -5.94
C ILE A 275 7.48 -1.92 -6.02
N GLY A 276 6.91 -1.27 -5.01
CA GLY A 276 7.04 0.16 -4.80
C GLY A 276 8.34 0.46 -4.07
N VAL A 277 9.19 1.33 -4.63
CA VAL A 277 10.53 1.66 -4.08
C VAL A 277 10.68 3.15 -3.78
N SER A 278 11.65 3.51 -2.93
CA SER A 278 12.01 4.90 -2.56
C SER A 278 10.91 5.69 -1.87
N GLN A 279 10.17 5.04 -0.97
CA GLN A 279 9.08 5.68 -0.23
C GLN A 279 9.58 6.44 0.99
N PHE A 280 8.68 7.20 1.61
CA PHE A 280 8.90 7.95 2.83
C PHE A 280 10.08 8.90 2.75
N CYS A 281 10.03 9.84 1.80
CA CYS A 281 11.05 10.90 1.65
C CYS A 281 11.24 11.74 2.93
N VAL A 282 10.28 11.68 3.85
CA VAL A 282 10.34 12.32 5.17
C VAL A 282 11.24 11.55 6.14
N MET A 283 11.29 10.23 6.04
CA MET A 283 12.09 9.35 6.92
C MET A 283 13.52 9.20 6.42
N VAL A 284 13.70 9.06 5.10
CA VAL A 284 15.03 8.77 4.54
C VAL A 284 15.65 9.90 3.77
N ASP A 285 16.98 9.84 3.67
CA ASP A 285 17.72 10.71 2.78
C ASP A 285 17.66 10.21 1.33
N SER A 286 18.04 11.10 0.41
CA SER A 286 18.04 10.79 -1.02
C SER A 286 19.10 9.76 -1.41
N ARG A 287 20.11 9.45 -0.58
CA ARG A 287 21.10 8.41 -0.94
C ARG A 287 20.53 7.02 -0.70
N THR A 288 19.77 6.87 0.37
CA THR A 288 19.08 5.63 0.74
C THR A 288 18.06 5.26 -0.34
N ALA A 289 17.21 6.22 -0.75
CA ALA A 289 16.29 6.04 -1.87
C ALA A 289 17.01 5.60 -3.16
N LEU A 290 18.13 6.25 -3.50
CA LEU A 290 18.92 5.90 -4.68
C LEU A 290 19.45 4.46 -4.62
N ARG A 291 20.00 4.03 -3.48
CA ARG A 291 20.51 2.66 -3.27
C ARG A 291 19.39 1.63 -3.40
N ASN A 292 18.22 1.93 -2.84
CA ASN A 292 17.04 1.08 -2.93
C ASN A 292 16.60 0.86 -4.39
N ILE A 293 16.48 1.93 -5.20
CA ILE A 293 16.20 1.80 -6.65
C ILE A 293 17.28 0.94 -7.32
N GLN A 294 18.56 1.29 -7.15
CA GLN A 294 19.68 0.61 -7.79
C GLN A 294 19.77 -0.88 -7.44
N SER A 295 19.31 -1.25 -6.25
CA SER A 295 19.25 -2.64 -5.83
C SER A 295 18.09 -3.39 -6.49
N LYS A 296 16.90 -2.78 -6.56
CA LYS A 296 15.66 -3.46 -6.96
C LYS A 296 15.47 -3.55 -8.47
N ILE A 297 16.01 -2.61 -9.25
CA ILE A 297 15.97 -2.67 -10.73
C ILE A 297 16.75 -3.86 -11.32
N LYS A 298 17.54 -4.56 -10.50
CA LYS A 298 18.29 -5.75 -10.89
C LYS A 298 17.47 -7.04 -10.76
N LEU A 299 16.33 -6.99 -10.05
CA LEU A 299 15.43 -8.13 -9.91
C LEU A 299 14.79 -8.45 -11.25
N GLU A 300 14.69 -9.73 -11.59
CA GLU A 300 14.21 -10.16 -12.91
C GLU A 300 12.68 -10.18 -13.03
N HIS A 301 12.00 -10.52 -11.93
CA HIS A 301 10.55 -10.80 -11.93
C HIS A 301 9.65 -9.59 -11.66
N PRO A 302 9.75 -8.90 -10.51
CA PRO A 302 8.81 -7.84 -10.16
C PRO A 302 9.01 -6.60 -11.02
N ARG A 303 7.90 -5.93 -11.36
CA ARG A 303 7.93 -4.61 -11.99
C ARG A 303 8.25 -3.55 -10.94
N ILE A 304 9.25 -2.71 -11.21
CA ILE A 304 9.73 -1.73 -10.24
C ILE A 304 9.03 -0.38 -10.43
N LEU A 305 8.30 0.08 -9.42
CA LEU A 305 7.59 1.35 -9.42
C LEU A 305 8.29 2.34 -8.49
N ALA A 306 8.90 3.38 -9.06
CA ALA A 306 9.62 4.37 -8.28
C ALA A 306 8.67 5.42 -7.67
N CYS A 307 8.81 5.64 -6.37
CA CYS A 307 7.95 6.57 -5.62
C CYS A 307 8.35 8.04 -5.82
N VAL A 308 7.34 8.91 -5.87
CA VAL A 308 7.49 10.35 -5.69
C VAL A 308 6.48 10.86 -4.66
N ASP A 309 6.95 11.13 -3.44
CA ASP A 309 6.08 11.62 -2.37
C ASP A 309 5.81 13.13 -2.50
N TYR A 310 4.58 13.52 -2.82
CA TYR A 310 4.15 14.94 -2.82
C TYR A 310 3.23 15.31 -1.66
N VAL A 311 2.39 14.36 -1.28
CA VAL A 311 1.36 14.45 -0.24
C VAL A 311 1.29 13.11 0.49
N ASP A 312 0.58 13.08 1.60
CA ASP A 312 0.26 11.87 2.35
C ASP A 312 -1.24 11.85 2.68
N CYS A 313 -1.89 10.70 2.55
CA CYS A 313 -3.34 10.56 2.71
C CYS A 313 -3.81 10.54 4.18
N TRP A 314 -2.87 10.50 5.14
CA TRP A 314 -3.13 10.32 6.56
C TRP A 314 -2.49 11.36 7.46
N TYR A 315 -1.31 11.87 7.12
CA TYR A 315 -0.61 12.83 7.95
C TYR A 315 -0.57 14.24 7.36
N GLY A 316 -0.73 15.22 8.25
CA GLY A 316 -0.59 16.64 7.92
C GLY A 316 0.85 17.12 7.67
N TYR A 317 1.88 16.26 7.71
CA TYR A 317 3.24 16.66 7.31
C TYR A 317 3.32 16.76 5.77
N LYS A 318 3.27 18.00 5.29
CA LYS A 318 3.13 18.36 3.88
C LYS A 318 4.42 18.09 3.09
N SER A 319 4.55 16.90 2.50
CA SER A 319 5.80 16.44 1.87
C SER A 319 6.30 17.32 0.71
N TYR A 320 5.46 18.03 -0.05
CA TYR A 320 5.96 19.01 -1.04
C TYR A 320 5.55 20.48 -0.78
N ALA A 321 4.36 20.73 -0.22
CA ALA A 321 3.73 22.06 -0.28
C ALA A 321 4.08 23.04 0.86
N ALA A 322 4.63 22.59 2.00
CA ALA A 322 4.88 23.50 3.13
C ALA A 322 6.28 23.47 3.76
N TYR A 323 7.14 22.51 3.42
CA TYR A 323 8.48 22.43 4.00
C TYR A 323 9.58 22.58 2.94
N SER A 324 10.30 23.70 2.95
CA SER A 324 11.40 24.01 2.03
C SER A 324 12.57 23.01 2.06
N ARG A 325 12.68 22.21 3.12
CA ARG A 325 13.69 21.13 3.25
C ARG A 325 13.20 19.79 2.70
N LEU A 326 11.91 19.45 2.89
CA LEU A 326 11.31 18.23 2.36
C LEU A 326 11.08 18.34 0.85
N SER A 327 10.75 19.53 0.35
CA SER A 327 10.66 19.80 -1.08
C SER A 327 11.97 19.49 -1.82
N ARG A 328 13.15 19.68 -1.19
CA ARG A 328 14.43 19.26 -1.78
C ARG A 328 14.56 17.74 -1.91
N ARG A 329 14.07 16.98 -0.93
CA ARG A 329 14.10 15.51 -0.99
C ARG A 329 13.14 14.98 -2.05
N CYS A 330 11.92 15.50 -2.12
CA CYS A 330 10.97 15.18 -3.18
C CYS A 330 11.53 15.51 -4.57
N LEU A 331 12.17 16.68 -4.72
CA LEU A 331 12.85 17.04 -5.97
C LEU A 331 14.00 16.08 -6.31
N LYS A 332 14.72 15.54 -5.30
CA LYS A 332 15.73 14.49 -5.53
C LYS A 332 15.10 13.17 -5.95
N LEU A 333 13.96 12.78 -5.40
CA LEU A 333 13.23 11.60 -5.88
C LEU A 333 12.79 11.77 -7.33
N GLU A 334 12.28 12.95 -7.72
CA GLU A 334 12.00 13.25 -9.13
C GLU A 334 13.24 13.13 -10.02
N GLU A 335 14.40 13.63 -9.56
CA GLU A 335 15.66 13.52 -10.30
C GLU A 335 16.08 12.06 -10.50
N TYR A 336 15.92 11.21 -9.48
CA TYR A 336 16.26 9.78 -9.60
C TYR A 336 15.28 9.04 -10.49
N LEU A 337 13.98 9.29 -10.34
CA LEU A 337 12.99 8.75 -11.25
C LEU A 337 13.36 9.07 -12.71
N VAL A 338 13.66 10.34 -13.00
CA VAL A 338 14.09 10.78 -14.34
C VAL A 338 15.39 10.10 -14.78
N ARG A 339 16.35 9.93 -13.87
CA ARG A 339 17.64 9.28 -14.14
C ARG A 339 17.47 7.81 -14.52
N TYR A 340 16.58 7.09 -13.86
CA TYR A 340 16.34 5.65 -14.07
C TYR A 340 15.10 5.37 -14.92
N ALA A 341 14.64 6.33 -15.71
CA ALA A 341 13.40 6.19 -16.46
C ALA A 341 13.38 5.01 -17.45
N GLY A 342 14.55 4.58 -17.92
CA GLY A 342 14.68 3.40 -18.79
C GLY A 342 14.76 2.06 -18.07
N GLU A 343 14.92 2.09 -16.75
CA GLU A 343 15.23 0.92 -15.91
C GLU A 343 14.07 0.58 -14.95
N VAL A 344 13.23 1.55 -14.58
CA VAL A 344 12.01 1.31 -13.79
C VAL A 344 10.79 1.11 -14.71
N ASP A 345 9.79 0.39 -14.22
CA ASP A 345 8.57 0.05 -14.96
C ASP A 345 7.42 1.04 -14.74
N GLY A 346 7.60 2.02 -13.87
CA GLY A 346 6.55 2.99 -13.60
C GLY A 346 6.80 3.91 -12.43
N ILE A 347 5.74 4.67 -12.12
CA ILE A 347 5.71 5.63 -11.02
C ILE A 347 4.65 5.22 -10.01
N TRP A 348 4.95 5.46 -8.73
CA TRP A 348 4.04 5.28 -7.61
C TRP A 348 3.95 6.58 -6.80
N PHE A 349 2.77 6.97 -6.31
CA PHE A 349 2.64 8.04 -5.32
C PHE A 349 1.26 8.05 -4.64
N MET A 350 1.17 8.72 -3.50
CA MET A 350 -0.10 9.05 -2.84
C MET A 350 -0.87 10.09 -3.66
N GLY A 351 -2.12 9.83 -4.02
CA GLY A 351 -2.89 10.64 -4.97
C GLY A 351 -3.56 11.88 -4.38
N HIS A 352 -3.70 11.94 -3.04
CA HIS A 352 -4.33 13.07 -2.36
C HIS A 352 -3.76 13.29 -0.95
N ASP A 353 -4.05 14.44 -0.37
CA ASP A 353 -3.68 14.82 1.00
C ASP A 353 -4.65 14.26 2.06
N GLU A 354 -4.42 14.57 3.33
CA GLU A 354 -5.19 14.06 4.47
C GLU A 354 -6.68 14.43 4.44
N VAL A 355 -7.09 15.41 3.62
CA VAL A 355 -8.48 15.86 3.43
C VAL A 355 -9.04 15.54 2.05
N GLY A 356 -8.38 14.67 1.27
CA GLY A 356 -8.87 14.22 -0.03
C GLY A 356 -8.60 15.19 -1.18
N ARG A 357 -7.73 16.19 -1.02
CA ARG A 357 -7.35 17.10 -2.12
C ARG A 357 -6.23 16.49 -2.94
N TYR A 358 -6.40 16.47 -4.26
CA TYR A 358 -5.38 15.95 -5.16
C TYR A 358 -4.11 16.78 -5.15
N ILE A 359 -3.00 16.13 -5.55
CA ILE A 359 -1.73 16.82 -5.81
C ILE A 359 -1.97 17.97 -6.81
N PRO A 360 -1.44 19.17 -6.57
CA PRO A 360 -1.59 20.28 -7.51
C PRO A 360 -1.15 19.92 -8.92
N SER A 361 -2.03 20.16 -9.90
CA SER A 361 -1.84 19.74 -11.30
C SER A 361 -0.50 20.18 -11.89
N TYR A 362 -0.01 21.39 -11.56
CA TYR A 362 1.27 21.89 -12.07
C TYR A 362 2.47 21.01 -11.67
N LEU A 363 2.41 20.29 -10.54
CA LEU A 363 3.46 19.35 -10.14
C LEU A 363 3.41 18.09 -10.99
N LEU A 364 2.20 17.56 -11.22
CA LEU A 364 1.98 16.39 -12.05
C LEU A 364 2.38 16.66 -13.52
N THR A 365 1.98 17.81 -14.08
CA THR A 365 2.40 18.28 -15.41
C THR A 365 3.93 18.37 -15.51
N ARG A 366 4.58 18.93 -14.48
CA ARG A 366 6.05 19.04 -14.44
C ARG A 366 6.72 17.66 -14.42
N LEU A 367 6.25 16.76 -13.55
CA LEU A 367 6.75 15.40 -13.44
C LEU A 367 6.60 14.66 -14.77
N ASN A 368 5.40 14.67 -15.34
CA ASN A 368 5.07 14.04 -16.62
C ASN A 368 5.99 14.52 -17.75
N ARG A 369 6.22 15.83 -17.84
CA ARG A 369 7.13 16.41 -18.85
C ARG A 369 8.56 15.92 -18.67
N LYS A 370 9.09 15.91 -17.44
CA LYS A 370 10.45 15.44 -17.16
C LYS A 370 10.58 13.94 -17.48
N TRP A 371 9.63 13.14 -17.04
CA TRP A 371 9.56 11.70 -17.27
C TRP A 371 9.54 11.36 -18.77
N LYS A 372 8.59 11.94 -19.52
CA LYS A 372 8.50 11.75 -20.98
C LYS A 372 9.74 12.23 -21.71
N SER A 373 10.34 13.34 -21.28
CA SER A 373 11.60 13.81 -21.87
C SER A 373 12.77 12.87 -21.61
N ALA A 374 12.82 12.20 -20.46
CA ALA A 374 13.82 11.20 -20.15
C ALA A 374 13.66 9.95 -21.03
N LEU A 375 12.43 9.44 -21.12
CA LEU A 375 12.09 8.29 -21.97
C LEU A 375 12.39 8.56 -23.45
N ALA A 376 12.14 9.77 -23.96
CA ALA A 376 12.39 10.13 -25.35
C ALA A 376 13.89 10.21 -25.72
N LYS A 377 14.80 10.19 -24.73
CA LYS A 377 16.26 10.22 -24.95
C LYS A 377 16.91 8.83 -24.98
N LEU A 378 16.14 7.79 -24.64
CA LEU A 378 16.53 6.38 -24.67
C LEU A 378 16.15 5.77 -26.01
#